data_AF-A0A7Y5NX67-F1
#
_entry.id   AF-A0A7Y5NX67-F1
#
_cell.length_a   1.000
_cell.length_b   1.000
_cell.length_c   1.000
_cell.angle_alpha   90.00
_cell.angle_beta   90.00
_cell.angle_gamma   90.00
#
_symmetry.space_group_name_H-M   'P 1'
#
loop_
_entity.id
_entity.type
_entity.pdbx_description
1 polymer ?
#
loop_
_entity_poly.entity_id
_entity_poly.type
_entity_poly.pdbx_seq_one_letter_code
_entity_poly.pdbx_strand_id
1 'polypeptide(L)'
;MTREKEAQLLENVLDGLDRLFDDECTAMDTWALVFATSEALRGTEHSRELERALELQSTTIRSGGSKQAKRDLALSDTDQLRHYLADLLPLDPELIAGREDP
;
A
#
# COMPACT_ATOMS: atom_id res chain seq x y z
N MET A 1 -8.63 -1.97 16.81
CA MET A 1 -8.21 -0.86 15.93
C MET A 1 -9.30 0.21 15.98
N THR A 2 -8.97 1.50 15.93
CA THR A 2 -9.98 2.54 15.65
C THR A 2 -10.04 2.77 14.14
N ARG A 3 -11.17 3.26 13.61
CA ARG A 3 -11.30 3.57 12.18
C ARG A 3 -10.26 4.58 11.69
N GLU A 4 -9.94 5.58 12.51
CA GLU A 4 -8.90 6.57 12.21
C GLU A 4 -7.51 5.93 12.06
N LYS A 5 -7.14 5.01 12.95
CA LYS A 5 -5.86 4.29 12.84
C LYS A 5 -5.81 3.36 11.64
N GLU A 6 -6.94 2.75 11.31
CA GLU A 6 -7.08 1.92 10.12
C GLU A 6 -6.92 2.75 8.84
N ALA A 7 -7.62 3.88 8.73
CA ALA A 7 -7.44 4.85 7.65
C ALA A 7 -5.98 5.30 7.53
N GLN A 8 -5.33 5.68 8.63
CA GLN A 8 -3.93 6.13 8.60
C GLN A 8 -2.97 5.04 8.09
N LEU A 9 -3.20 3.77 8.47
CA LEU A 9 -2.40 2.65 7.97
C LEU A 9 -2.60 2.43 6.47
N LEU A 10 -3.83 2.56 5.99
CA LEU A 10 -4.17 2.45 4.57
C LEU A 10 -3.62 3.62 3.74
N GLU A 11 -3.67 4.85 4.27
CA GLU A 11 -3.02 6.03 3.69
C GLU A 11 -1.52 5.83 3.55
N ASN A 12 -0.86 5.32 4.60
CA ASN A 12 0.57 5.03 4.52
C ASN A 12 0.89 4.04 3.41
N VAL A 13 0.03 3.01 3.21
CA VAL A 13 0.18 2.08 2.09
C VAL A 13 0.00 2.82 0.75
N LEU A 14 -1.05 3.63 0.59
CA LEU A 14 -1.27 4.39 -0.64
C LEU A 14 -0.08 5.31 -0.97
N ASP A 15 0.40 6.08 0.00
CA ASP A 15 1.60 6.93 -0.13
C ASP A 15 2.83 6.10 -0.52
N GLY A 16 3.02 4.93 0.10
CA GLY A 16 4.10 4.00 -0.26
C GLY A 16 3.99 3.46 -1.68
N LEU A 17 2.79 3.19 -2.16
CA LEU A 17 2.55 2.77 -3.54
C LEU A 17 2.81 3.93 -4.51
N ASP A 18 2.34 5.14 -4.23
CA ASP A 18 2.63 6.32 -5.07
C ASP A 18 4.15 6.57 -5.19
N ARG A 19 4.88 6.44 -4.08
CA ARG A 19 6.34 6.54 -4.08
C ARG A 19 7.03 5.45 -4.91
N LEU A 20 6.44 4.26 -5.05
CA LEU A 20 6.94 3.24 -5.97
C LEU A 20 6.75 3.67 -7.43
N PHE A 21 5.59 4.26 -7.75
CA PHE A 21 5.29 4.84 -9.07
C PHE A 21 6.22 6.00 -9.42
N ASP A 22 6.64 6.79 -8.44
CA ASP A 22 7.58 7.90 -8.61
C ASP A 22 9.08 7.48 -8.54
N ASP A 23 9.37 6.18 -8.38
CA ASP A 23 10.73 5.63 -8.23
C ASP A 23 11.48 6.12 -6.97
N GLU A 24 10.73 6.48 -5.93
CA GLU A 24 11.27 6.94 -4.64
C GLU A 24 11.45 5.82 -3.60
N CYS A 25 10.89 4.64 -3.86
CA CYS A 25 11.12 3.44 -3.04
C CYS A 25 11.23 2.17 -3.88
N THR A 26 11.60 1.07 -3.24
CA THR A 26 11.78 -0.22 -3.92
C THR A 26 10.54 -1.11 -3.78
N ALA A 27 10.41 -2.10 -4.68
CA ALA A 27 9.39 -3.14 -4.57
C ALA A 27 9.46 -3.93 -3.23
N MET A 28 10.64 -3.99 -2.60
CA MET A 28 10.79 -4.61 -1.29
C MET A 28 10.20 -3.73 -0.18
N ASP A 29 10.42 -2.42 -0.25
CA ASP A 29 9.91 -1.47 0.75
C ASP A 29 8.38 -1.47 0.76
N THR A 30 7.76 -1.44 -0.42
CA THR A 30 6.30 -1.50 -0.55
C THR A 30 5.73 -2.81 -0.04
N TRP A 31 6.36 -3.94 -0.36
CA TRP A 31 5.89 -5.22 0.15
C TRP A 31 6.00 -5.33 1.66
N ALA A 32 7.09 -4.85 2.25
CA ALA A 32 7.26 -4.84 3.70
C ALA A 32 6.18 -3.99 4.38
N LEU A 33 5.86 -2.83 3.79
CA LEU A 33 4.80 -1.94 4.28
C LEU A 33 3.40 -2.57 4.16
N VAL A 34 3.07 -3.14 3.00
CA VAL A 34 1.79 -3.83 2.78
C VAL A 34 1.69 -5.03 3.71
N PHE A 35 2.79 -5.76 3.95
CA PHE A 35 2.81 -6.92 4.84
C PHE A 35 2.52 -6.51 6.29
N ALA A 36 3.26 -5.52 6.80
CA ALA A 36 3.04 -5.00 8.15
C ALA A 36 1.60 -4.48 8.33
N THR A 37 1.07 -3.80 7.32
CA THR A 37 -0.30 -3.27 7.34
C THR A 37 -1.34 -4.38 7.28
N SER A 38 -1.13 -5.40 6.45
CA SER A 38 -1.99 -6.59 6.38
C SER A 38 -2.05 -7.33 7.71
N GLU A 39 -0.92 -7.47 8.41
CA GLU A 39 -0.88 -8.08 9.73
C GLU A 39 -1.62 -7.23 10.78
N ALA A 40 -1.45 -5.91 10.73
CA ALA A 40 -2.14 -4.98 11.63
C ALA A 40 -3.66 -4.98 11.39
N LEU A 41 -4.09 -5.05 10.13
CA LEU A 41 -5.50 -5.01 9.71
C LEU A 41 -6.12 -6.40 9.54
N ARG A 42 -5.50 -7.45 10.09
CA ARG A 42 -6.01 -8.81 9.98
C ARG A 42 -7.44 -8.91 10.52
N GLY A 43 -8.34 -9.45 9.69
CA GLY A 43 -9.76 -9.63 10.04
C GLY A 43 -10.63 -8.40 9.83
N THR A 44 -10.08 -7.31 9.27
CA THR A 44 -10.87 -6.19 8.72
C THR A 44 -11.35 -6.51 7.30
N GLU A 45 -12.23 -5.66 6.76
CA GLU A 45 -12.70 -5.81 5.38
C GLU A 45 -11.61 -5.58 4.33
N HIS A 46 -10.54 -4.85 4.68
CA HIS A 46 -9.43 -4.51 3.78
C HIS A 46 -8.35 -5.62 3.70
N SER A 47 -8.33 -6.55 4.66
CA SER A 47 -7.32 -7.63 4.76
C SER A 47 -7.17 -8.39 3.45
N ARG A 48 -8.28 -8.70 2.76
CA ARG A 48 -8.27 -9.47 1.51
C ARG A 48 -7.55 -8.76 0.36
N GLU A 49 -7.76 -7.45 0.22
CA GLU A 49 -7.11 -6.69 -0.88
C GLU A 49 -5.61 -6.53 -0.63
N LEU A 50 -5.21 -6.35 0.63
CA LEU A 50 -3.80 -6.32 1.03
C LEU A 50 -3.12 -7.68 0.80
N GLU A 51 -3.76 -8.77 1.22
CA GLU A 51 -3.26 -10.14 1.02
C GLU A 51 -3.08 -10.48 -0.47
N ARG A 52 -4.04 -10.10 -1.31
CA ARG A 52 -3.95 -10.28 -2.76
C ARG A 52 -2.73 -9.58 -3.35
N ALA A 53 -2.48 -8.33 -2.95
CA ALA A 53 -1.29 -7.60 -3.40
C ALA A 53 0.02 -8.25 -2.91
N LEU A 54 0.02 -8.82 -1.71
CA LEU A 54 1.18 -9.53 -1.16
C LEU A 54 1.49 -10.83 -1.89
N GLU A 55 0.48 -11.58 -2.31
CA GLU A 55 0.66 -12.80 -3.11
C GLU A 55 1.33 -12.50 -4.45
N LEU A 56 0.88 -11.43 -5.13
CA LEU A 56 1.47 -10.99 -6.40
C LEU A 56 2.91 -10.50 -6.21
N GLN A 57 3.12 -9.52 -5.32
CA GLN A 57 4.44 -8.96 -5.04
C GLN A 57 5.45 -9.99 -4.52
N SER A 58 4.99 -11.02 -3.80
CA SER A 58 5.84 -12.10 -3.33
C SER A 58 6.58 -12.82 -4.45
N THR A 59 5.95 -12.94 -5.62
CA THR A 59 6.58 -13.51 -6.82
C THR A 59 7.62 -12.55 -7.37
N THR A 60 7.27 -11.26 -7.46
CA THR A 60 8.14 -10.19 -7.96
C THR A 60 9.41 -10.03 -7.14
N ILE A 61 9.32 -10.07 -5.81
CA ILE A 61 10.48 -9.91 -4.93
C ILE A 61 11.42 -11.11 -5.01
N ARG A 62 10.84 -12.31 -5.08
CA ARG A 62 11.60 -13.57 -5.19
C ARG A 62 12.16 -13.81 -6.60
N SER A 63 11.65 -13.09 -7.60
CA SER A 63 12.18 -13.17 -8.96
C SER A 63 13.66 -12.77 -9.01
N GLY A 64 14.42 -13.38 -9.92
CA GLY A 64 15.71 -12.85 -10.33
C GLY A 64 15.50 -11.63 -11.23
N GLY A 65 16.41 -10.66 -11.22
CA GLY A 65 16.30 -9.49 -12.09
C GLY A 65 16.93 -8.24 -11.51
N SER A 66 17.01 -7.19 -12.33
CA SER A 66 17.44 -5.87 -11.89
C SER A 66 16.38 -5.22 -11.00
N LYS A 67 16.79 -4.20 -10.23
CA LYS A 67 15.88 -3.37 -9.43
C LYS A 67 14.75 -2.79 -10.28
N GLN A 68 15.08 -2.30 -11.48
CA GLN A 68 14.09 -1.75 -12.41
C GLN A 68 13.05 -2.78 -12.84
N ALA A 69 13.49 -3.98 -13.26
CA ALA A 69 12.57 -5.03 -13.69
C ALA A 69 11.60 -5.44 -12.57
N LYS A 70 12.09 -5.50 -11.32
CA LYS A 70 11.25 -5.77 -10.16
C LYS A 70 10.28 -4.64 -9.86
N ARG A 71 10.70 -3.39 -10.04
CA ARG A 71 9.82 -2.23 -9.90
C ARG A 71 8.71 -2.29 -10.93
N ASP A 72 9.03 -2.47 -12.21
CA ASP A 72 8.03 -2.51 -13.29
C ASP A 72 6.97 -3.61 -13.06
N LEU A 73 7.38 -4.78 -12.56
CA LEU A 73 6.46 -5.84 -12.14
C LEU A 73 5.62 -5.42 -10.93
N ALA A 74 6.24 -4.84 -9.90
CA ALA A 74 5.54 -4.41 -8.70
C ALA A 74 4.51 -3.32 -8.98
N LEU A 75 4.78 -2.41 -9.93
CA LEU A 75 3.80 -1.42 -10.40
C LEU A 75 2.55 -2.11 -10.93
N SER A 76 2.72 -3.13 -11.79
CA SER A 76 1.60 -3.91 -12.32
C SER A 76 0.87 -4.72 -11.24
N ASP A 77 1.61 -5.31 -10.30
CA ASP A 77 1.04 -6.15 -9.24
C ASP A 77 0.24 -5.36 -8.20
N THR A 78 0.56 -4.07 -8.03
CA THR A 78 -0.02 -3.20 -7.00
C THR A 78 -1.04 -2.19 -7.51
N ASP A 79 -1.15 -2.02 -8.82
CA ASP A 79 -2.04 -1.03 -9.44
C ASP A 79 -3.50 -1.17 -8.97
N GLN A 80 -4.00 -2.41 -8.86
CA GLN A 80 -5.35 -2.67 -8.35
C GLN A 80 -5.52 -2.24 -6.89
N LEU A 81 -4.53 -2.52 -6.03
CA LEU A 81 -4.57 -2.11 -4.63
C LEU A 81 -4.50 -0.58 -4.52
N ARG A 82 -3.64 0.06 -5.32
CA ARG A 82 -3.53 1.52 -5.39
C ARG A 82 -4.86 2.16 -5.74
N HIS A 83 -5.54 1.67 -6.78
CA HIS A 83 -6.87 2.14 -7.16
C HIS A 83 -7.91 1.91 -6.07
N TYR A 84 -7.93 0.72 -5.47
CA TYR A 84 -8.82 0.41 -4.36
C TYR A 84 -8.67 1.39 -3.19
N LEU A 85 -7.44 1.68 -2.77
CA LEU A 85 -7.16 2.60 -1.68
C LEU A 85 -7.47 4.06 -2.08
N ALA A 86 -7.16 4.43 -3.32
CA ALA A 86 -7.46 5.74 -3.86
C ALA A 86 -8.96 6.00 -4.02
N ASP A 87 -9.81 4.97 -4.14
CA ASP A 87 -11.27 5.11 -4.13
C ASP A 87 -11.86 5.11 -2.71
N LEU A 88 -11.18 4.41 -1.78
CA LEU A 88 -11.60 4.28 -0.38
C LEU A 88 -11.30 5.53 0.47
N LEU A 89 -10.11 6.11 0.30
CA LEU A 89 -9.59 7.19 1.14
C LEU A 89 -10.05 8.63 0.81
N PRO A 90 -10.57 9.00 -0.39
CA PRO A 90 -10.89 10.38 -0.71
C PRO A 90 -12.29 10.84 -0.25
N LEU A 91 -12.84 10.28 0.83
CA LEU A 91 -14.19 10.62 1.32
C LEU A 91 -14.29 11.06 2.78
N ASP A 92 -13.18 11.37 3.48
CA ASP A 92 -13.29 11.91 4.84
C ASP A 92 -12.65 13.31 4.99
N PRO A 93 -13.44 14.39 4.80
CA PRO A 93 -13.02 15.77 5.09
C PRO A 93 -12.53 15.97 6.53
N GLU A 94 -12.90 15.10 7.47
CA GLU A 94 -12.48 15.19 8.88
C GLU A 94 -11.04 14.70 9.10
N LEU A 95 -10.51 13.82 8.25
CA LEU A 95 -9.10 13.39 8.30
C LEU A 95 -8.15 14.44 7.71
N ILE A 96 -8.62 15.25 6.76
CA ILE A 96 -7.86 16.37 6.17
C ILE A 96 -7.73 17.52 7.18
N ALA A 97 -8.74 17.77 8.01
CA ALA A 97 -8.76 18.84 9.00
C ALA A 97 -7.86 18.57 10.24
N GLY A 98 -7.41 17.33 10.44
CA GLY A 98 -6.48 16.97 11.53
C GLY A 98 -5.00 17.27 11.23
N ARG A 99 -4.67 17.62 9.98
CA ARG A 99 -3.34 18.12 9.57
C ARG A 99 -3.30 19.65 9.59
N GLU A 100 -3.71 20.28 10.69
CA GLU A 100 -3.22 21.62 10.99
C GLU A 100 -1.90 21.46 11.74
N ASP A 101 -0.79 21.62 11.00
CA ASP A 101 0.57 21.74 11.54
C ASP A 101 0.65 22.92 12.54
N PRO A 102 1.55 22.86 13.55
CA PRO A 102 1.73 23.89 14.58
C PRO A 102 2.20 25.26 14.04
#